data_AF-A0A8D5ZET7-F1
#
_entry.id   AF-A0A8D5ZET7-F1
#
_cell.length_a   1.000
_cell.length_b   1.000
_cell.length_c   1.000
_cell.angle_alpha   90.00
_cell.angle_beta   90.00
_cell.angle_gamma   90.00
#
_symmetry.space_group_name_H-M   'P 1'
#
loop_
_entity.id
_entity.type
_entity.pdbx_description
1 polymer ?
#
loop_
_entity_poly.entity_id
_entity_poly.type
_entity_poly.pdbx_seq_one_letter_code
_entity_poly.pdbx_strand_id
1 'polypeptide(L)'
;MGYVKALDLRVRGGRMRIEERLYTLRYKRDEQPHLMVKDQELCKRCNEEYGSPCIGVCPANVYSFVKDRLVVSYENCVECGACKIVCPFNNIIWKYPRYGLGIALRYG
;
A
#
# COMPACT_ATOMS: atom_id res chain seq x y z
N MET A 1 23.94 -19.28 19.95
CA MET A 1 22.97 -19.60 21.01
C MET A 1 22.44 -18.28 21.56
N GLY A 2 21.28 -17.80 21.09
CA GLY A 2 20.65 -16.60 21.67
C GLY A 2 20.04 -15.64 20.66
N TYR A 3 18.79 -15.91 20.26
CA TYR A 3 17.81 -14.89 19.80
C TYR A 3 16.36 -15.39 20.04
N VAL A 4 16.15 -16.22 21.07
CA VAL A 4 14.81 -16.71 21.45
C VAL A 4 14.57 -16.39 22.92
N LYS A 5 14.47 -15.09 23.23
CA LYS A 5 13.84 -14.67 24.48
C LYS A 5 12.87 -13.54 24.17
N ALA A 6 11.62 -13.80 24.56
CA ALA A 6 10.50 -12.88 24.69
C ALA A 6 9.76 -12.45 23.41
N LEU A 7 9.36 -13.42 22.59
CA LEU A 7 7.98 -13.39 22.06
C LEU A 7 7.07 -13.88 23.19
N ASP A 8 6.85 -13.03 24.21
CA ASP A 8 5.77 -13.22 25.17
C ASP A 8 4.47 -13.04 24.37
N LEU A 9 3.93 -14.18 23.93
CA LEU A 9 2.66 -14.37 23.23
C LEU A 9 1.48 -13.97 24.13
N ARG A 10 1.42 -12.69 24.46
CA ARG A 10 0.21 -12.03 24.91
C ARG A 10 -0.20 -11.06 23.81
N VAL A 11 -0.86 -11.60 22.78
CA VAL A 11 -1.74 -10.83 21.91
C VAL A 11 -2.92 -10.38 22.77
N ARG A 12 -2.67 -9.41 23.66
CA ARG A 12 -3.70 -8.60 24.28
C ARG A 12 -4.38 -7.87 23.13
N GLY A 13 -5.70 -7.98 23.03
CA GLY A 13 -6.54 -7.40 21.99
C GLY A 13 -6.35 -5.88 21.86
N GLY A 14 -5.29 -5.49 21.16
CA GLY A 14 -4.97 -4.15 20.74
C GLY A 14 -4.99 -4.10 19.22
N ARG A 15 -5.41 -2.96 18.68
CA ARG A 15 -5.46 -2.69 17.24
C ARG A 15 -4.03 -2.76 16.68
N MET A 16 -3.67 -3.91 16.08
CA MET A 16 -2.38 -4.11 15.42
C MET A 16 -2.21 -3.02 14.34
N ARG A 17 -1.02 -2.43 14.29
CA ARG A 17 -0.71 -1.40 13.29
C ARG A 17 -0.66 -2.04 11.91
N ILE A 18 -0.90 -1.26 10.87
CA ILE A 18 -0.93 -1.82 9.51
C ILE A 18 0.43 -2.38 9.10
N GLU A 19 1.51 -1.72 9.51
CA GLU A 19 2.89 -2.12 9.21
C GLU A 19 3.21 -3.51 9.79
N GLU A 20 2.72 -3.81 10.99
CA GLU A 20 2.89 -5.11 11.65
C GLU A 20 2.16 -6.21 10.88
N ARG A 21 0.97 -5.93 10.35
CA ARG A 21 0.21 -6.86 9.50
C ARG A 21 0.93 -7.10 8.18
N LEU A 22 1.39 -6.04 7.51
CA LEU A 22 2.11 -6.14 6.24
C LEU A 22 3.42 -6.90 6.39
N TYR A 23 4.09 -6.81 7.55
CA TYR A 23 5.30 -7.59 7.84
C TYR A 23 5.08 -9.12 7.85
N THR A 24 3.85 -9.58 8.09
CA THR A 24 3.53 -11.01 8.03
C THR A 24 3.40 -11.54 6.58
N LEU A 25 3.24 -10.64 5.62
CA LEU A 25 3.14 -10.97 4.20
C LEU A 25 4.53 -11.13 3.58
N ARG A 26 4.58 -11.87 2.48
CA ARG A 26 5.82 -12.03 1.70
C ARG A 26 5.71 -11.23 0.43
N TYR A 27 6.76 -10.48 0.13
CA TYR A 27 6.90 -9.72 -1.11
C TYR A 27 8.17 -10.12 -1.83
N LYS A 28 8.08 -10.22 -3.15
CA LYS A 28 9.24 -10.29 -4.05
C LYS A 28 9.37 -8.93 -4.72
N ARG A 29 10.39 -8.17 -4.30
CA ARG A 29 10.61 -6.80 -4.76
C ARG A 29 10.74 -6.76 -6.28
N ASP A 30 9.98 -5.86 -6.90
CA ASP A 30 10.19 -5.44 -8.27
C ASP A 30 11.02 -4.14 -8.25
N GLU A 31 12.02 -4.05 -9.12
CA GLU A 31 12.79 -2.81 -9.33
C GLU A 31 11.98 -1.77 -10.12
N GLN A 32 10.95 -2.21 -10.84
CA GLN A 32 10.03 -1.34 -11.58
C GLN A 32 8.76 -1.09 -10.76
N PRO A 33 8.37 0.18 -10.54
CA PRO A 33 7.11 0.48 -9.88
C PRO A 33 5.93 0.12 -10.78
N HIS A 34 5.02 -0.70 -10.27
CA HIS A 34 3.79 -1.08 -10.96
C HIS A 34 2.64 -0.07 -10.73
N LEU A 35 2.88 0.93 -9.87
CA LEU A 35 1.98 2.03 -9.55
C LEU A 35 2.64 3.36 -9.91
N MET A 36 1.91 4.23 -10.61
CA MET A 36 2.36 5.60 -10.88
C MET A 36 1.16 6.57 -10.85
N VAL A 37 1.41 7.80 -10.42
CA VAL A 37 0.46 8.92 -10.52
C VAL A 37 0.83 9.71 -11.77
N LYS A 38 -0.15 10.02 -12.64
CA LYS A 38 0.13 10.76 -13.89
C LYS A 38 0.37 12.25 -13.64
N ASP A 39 -0.44 12.86 -12.78
CA ASP A 39 -0.38 14.29 -12.46
C ASP A 39 -0.56 14.54 -10.96
N GLN A 40 0.38 15.24 -10.34
CA GLN A 40 0.35 15.54 -8.91
C GLN A 40 -0.63 16.67 -8.56
N GLU A 41 -0.89 17.61 -9.47
CA GLU A 41 -1.83 18.71 -9.23
C GLU A 41 -3.28 18.19 -9.19
N LEU A 42 -3.61 17.19 -10.01
CA LEU A 42 -4.90 16.49 -9.93
C LEU A 42 -5.07 15.78 -8.58
N CYS A 43 -4.00 15.27 -7.97
CA CYS A 43 -4.08 14.65 -6.65
C CYS A 43 -4.32 15.68 -5.54
N LYS A 44 -3.73 16.89 -5.63
CA LYS A 44 -4.03 17.98 -4.69
C LYS A 44 -5.49 18.39 -4.77
N ARG A 45 -6.00 18.64 -5.98
CA ARG A 45 -7.41 18.96 -6.21
C ARG A 45 -8.33 17.83 -5.71
N CYS A 46 -7.96 16.57 -5.96
CA CYS A 46 -8.69 15.41 -5.45
C CYS A 46 -8.76 15.36 -3.92
N ASN A 47 -7.70 15.82 -3.24
CA ASN A 47 -7.67 15.88 -1.80
C ASN A 47 -8.69 16.88 -1.25
N GLU A 48 -8.81 18.04 -1.90
CA GLU A 48 -9.75 19.10 -1.51
C GLU A 48 -11.20 18.73 -1.86
N GLU A 49 -11.45 18.21 -3.06
CA GLU A 49 -12.80 17.94 -3.56
C GLU A 49 -13.40 16.61 -3.07
N TYR A 50 -12.56 15.57 -2.93
CA TYR A 50 -13.01 14.18 -2.67
C TYR A 50 -12.33 13.51 -1.47
N GLY A 51 -11.41 14.20 -0.78
CA GLY A 51 -10.71 13.64 0.37
C GLY A 51 -9.76 12.49 0.03
N SER A 52 -9.24 12.44 -1.20
CA SER A 52 -8.26 11.43 -1.65
C SER A 52 -8.69 9.98 -1.39
N PRO A 53 -9.76 9.48 -2.07
CA PRO A 53 -10.34 8.17 -1.79
C PRO A 53 -9.36 7.01 -1.95
N CYS A 54 -8.31 7.17 -2.77
CA CYS A 54 -7.24 6.18 -2.90
C CYS A 54 -6.45 5.95 -1.60
N ILE A 55 -6.32 6.95 -0.73
CA ILE A 55 -5.71 6.83 0.60
C ILE A 55 -6.66 6.03 1.51
N GLY A 56 -7.92 6.45 1.59
CA GLY A 56 -8.90 5.84 2.49
C GLY A 56 -9.24 4.38 2.16
N VAL A 57 -9.30 4.03 0.88
CA VAL A 57 -9.62 2.65 0.45
C VAL A 57 -8.43 1.70 0.55
N CYS A 58 -7.19 2.22 0.61
CA CYS A 58 -6.01 1.37 0.48
C CYS A 58 -5.79 0.54 1.76
N PRO A 59 -5.89 -0.80 1.68
CA PRO A 59 -5.73 -1.64 2.86
C PRO A 59 -4.28 -1.73 3.33
N ALA A 60 -3.32 -1.28 2.51
CA ALA A 60 -1.89 -1.40 2.75
C ALA A 60 -1.17 -0.05 2.91
N ASN A 61 -1.94 1.04 3.06
CA ASN A 61 -1.41 2.39 3.27
C ASN A 61 -0.35 2.81 2.23
N VAL A 62 -0.57 2.45 0.96
CA VAL A 62 0.38 2.70 -0.15
C VAL A 62 0.49 4.19 -0.49
N TYR A 63 -0.57 4.97 -0.26
CA TYR A 63 -0.67 6.36 -0.67
C TYR A 63 -0.63 7.27 0.56
N SER A 64 0.21 8.31 0.52
CA SER A 64 0.27 9.33 1.57
C SER A 64 0.70 10.69 1.00
N PHE A 65 0.27 11.79 1.61
CA PHE A 65 0.77 13.12 1.25
C PHE A 65 2.01 13.49 2.04
N VAL A 66 3.02 13.98 1.34
CA VAL A 66 4.22 14.59 1.91
C VAL A 66 4.45 15.93 1.22
N LYS A 67 4.30 17.03 1.97
CA LYS A 67 4.50 18.41 1.46
C LYS A 67 3.76 18.63 0.12
N ASP A 68 2.46 18.31 0.11
CA ASP A 68 1.53 18.45 -1.02
C ASP A 68 1.80 17.54 -2.23
N ARG A 69 2.64 16.52 -2.10
CA ARG A 69 2.83 15.48 -3.12
C ARG A 69 2.30 14.15 -2.63
N LEU A 70 1.57 13.46 -3.48
CA LEU A 70 1.14 12.09 -3.23
C LEU A 70 2.31 11.14 -3.48
N VAL A 71 2.85 10.60 -2.39
CA VAL A 71 3.89 9.56 -2.36
C VAL A 71 3.23 8.19 -2.46
N VAL A 72 3.87 7.28 -3.22
CA VAL A 72 3.37 5.94 -3.52
C VAL A 72 4.39 4.90 -3.07
N SER A 73 4.16 4.27 -1.91
CA SER A 73 4.94 3.15 -1.36
C SER A 73 4.50 1.83 -1.99
N TYR A 74 4.78 1.66 -3.28
CA TYR A 74 4.29 0.55 -4.10
C TYR A 74 4.76 -0.83 -3.60
N GLU A 75 5.88 -0.88 -2.86
CA GLU A 75 6.41 -2.10 -2.22
C GLU A 75 5.42 -2.77 -1.25
N ASN A 76 4.47 -2.01 -0.69
CA ASN A 76 3.45 -2.54 0.22
C ASN A 76 2.19 -3.04 -0.50
N CYS A 77 2.07 -2.79 -1.80
CA CYS A 77 0.85 -3.05 -2.56
C CYS A 77 0.45 -4.54 -2.52
N VAL A 78 -0.81 -4.79 -2.18
CA VAL A 78 -1.41 -6.14 -2.14
C VAL A 78 -2.22 -6.48 -3.40
N GLU A 79 -2.01 -5.71 -4.47
CA GLU A 79 -2.53 -6.00 -5.82
C GLU A 79 -4.07 -6.06 -5.96
N CYS A 80 -4.82 -5.45 -5.03
CA CYS A 80 -6.29 -5.46 -5.07
C CYS A 80 -6.93 -4.55 -6.14
N GLY A 81 -6.20 -3.57 -6.68
CA GLY A 81 -6.70 -2.64 -7.71
C GLY A 81 -7.70 -1.56 -7.23
N ALA A 82 -8.15 -1.58 -5.98
CA ALA A 82 -9.19 -0.68 -5.46
C ALA A 82 -8.87 0.81 -5.68
N CYS A 83 -7.62 1.22 -5.47
CA CYS A 83 -7.16 2.59 -5.67
C CYS A 83 -7.44 3.13 -7.09
N LYS A 84 -7.26 2.29 -8.14
CA LYS A 84 -7.58 2.66 -9.52
C LYS A 84 -9.07 2.88 -9.69
N ILE A 85 -9.88 1.98 -9.13
CA ILE A 85 -11.34 1.99 -9.29
C ILE A 85 -11.95 3.23 -8.63
N VAL A 86 -11.49 3.61 -7.43
CA VAL A 86 -12.05 4.75 -6.70
C VAL A 86 -11.48 6.11 -7.14
N CYS A 87 -10.50 6.15 -8.05
CA CYS A 87 -9.88 7.41 -8.46
C CYS A 87 -10.80 8.19 -9.41
N PRO A 88 -11.38 9.34 -9.00
CA PRO A 88 -12.37 10.05 -9.82
C PRO A 88 -11.78 10.62 -11.11
N PHE A 89 -10.47 10.90 -11.13
CA PHE A 89 -9.77 11.48 -12.27
C PHE A 89 -9.07 10.44 -13.16
N ASN A 90 -9.20 9.14 -12.86
CA ASN A 90 -8.46 8.08 -13.57
C ASN A 90 -6.93 8.37 -13.65
N ASN A 91 -6.39 8.92 -12.56
CA ASN A 91 -5.04 9.47 -12.46
C ASN A 91 -3.99 8.47 -11.96
N ILE A 92 -4.43 7.26 -11.57
CA ILE A 92 -3.55 6.19 -11.09
C ILE A 92 -3.31 5.20 -12.24
N ILE A 93 -2.06 5.11 -12.68
CA ILE A 93 -1.59 3.99 -13.49
C ILE A 93 -1.39 2.83 -12.54
N TRP A 94 -2.19 1.79 -12.71
CA TRP A 94 -2.09 0.55 -11.96
C TRP A 94 -1.91 -0.60 -12.94
N LYS A 95 -0.87 -1.38 -12.71
CA LYS A 95 -0.59 -2.64 -13.41
C LYS A 95 -0.25 -3.69 -12.36
N TYR A 96 -0.36 -4.96 -12.73
CA TYR A 96 0.28 -6.01 -11.93
C TYR A 96 1.80 -5.84 -11.98
N PRO A 97 2.53 -6.21 -10.91
CA PRO A 97 3.97 -6.43 -10.98
C PRO A 97 4.34 -7.44 -12.07
N ARG A 98 5.62 -7.47 -12.46
CA ARG A 98 6.07 -8.46 -13.45
C ARG A 98 5.92 -9.88 -12.90
N TYR A 99 5.82 -10.85 -13.81
CA TYR A 99 5.58 -12.25 -13.46
C TYR A 99 6.50 -12.75 -12.33
N GLY A 100 5.88 -13.33 -11.29
CA GLY A 100 6.59 -13.89 -10.15
C GLY A 100 7.14 -12.88 -9.15
N LEU A 101 6.86 -11.58 -9.32
CA LEU A 101 7.17 -10.50 -8.37
C LEU A 101 5.88 -10.02 -7.67
N GLY A 102 6.00 -9.10 -6.71
CA GLY A 102 4.86 -8.59 -5.95
C GLY A 102 4.53 -9.40 -4.70
N ILE A 103 3.26 -9.43 -4.31
CA ILE A 103 2.81 -10.17 -3.12
C ILE A 103 2.77 -11.69 -3.39
N ALA A 104 3.28 -12.48 -2.45
CA ALA A 104 3.27 -13.93 -2.49
C ALA A 104 2.35 -14.50 -1.39
N LEU A 105 1.09 -14.76 -1.75
CA LEU A 105 0.11 -15.38 -0.87
C LEU A 105 0.39 -16.87 -0.68
N ARG A 106 0.33 -17.34 0.56
CA ARG A 106 0.59 -18.75 0.93
C ARG A 106 -0.68 -19.59 1.06
N TYR A 107 -1.75 -18.97 1.54
CA TYR A 107 -3.02 -19.61 1.90
C TYR A 107 -4.20 -18.80 1.34
N GLY A 108 -4.08 -18.37 0.08
CA GLY A 108 -5.03 -17.48 -0.58
C GLY A 108 -6.47 -17.96 -0.51
#